data_AF-A0A9X3EVY9-F1
#
_entry.id   AF-A0A9X3EVY9-F1
#
_cell.length_a   1.000
_cell.length_b   1.000
_cell.length_c   1.000
_cell.angle_alpha   90.00
_cell.angle_beta   90.00
_cell.angle_gamma   90.00
#
_symmetry.space_group_name_H-M   'P 1'
#
loop_
_entity.id
_entity.type
_entity.pdbx_description
1 polymer ?
#
loop_
_entity_poly.entity_id
_entity_poly.type
_entity_poly.pdbx_seq_one_letter_code
_entity_poly.pdbx_strand_id
1 'polypeptide(L)'
;MLRRAGVDVEQQQRVTKAQDLLRSLPESSPAALKRQIVEAAFTAFDVPTHKIIQAASAEVDALQAFIREGGARAQKVIDEGTARIAELDAEIAEIRESMAAALADQAIRDAATEEQIAGVKPILAFFAHQEPGLGDFMNLRDVPPPAFMREPSQANFMKPRAPQPSGPLSDALTDIDVE
;
A
#
# COMPACT_ATOMS: atom_id res chain seq x y z
N MET A 1 -3.40 22.87 -11.04
CA MET A 1 -4.47 22.06 -11.63
C MET A 1 -5.03 22.75 -12.88
N LEU A 2 -5.75 23.87 -12.74
CA LEU A 2 -6.38 24.59 -13.86
C LEU A 2 -5.43 25.11 -14.94
N ARG A 3 -4.27 25.67 -14.55
CA ARG A 3 -3.21 26.06 -15.50
C ARG A 3 -2.66 24.90 -16.33
N ARG A 4 -2.59 23.69 -15.77
CA ARG A 4 -2.14 22.48 -16.50
C ARG A 4 -3.21 21.98 -17.48
N ALA A 5 -4.47 22.34 -17.25
CA ALA A 5 -5.59 22.04 -18.13
C ALA A 5 -5.86 23.14 -19.17
N GLY A 6 -4.96 24.12 -19.32
CA GLY A 6 -5.07 25.19 -20.32
C GLY A 6 -5.94 26.38 -19.93
N VAL A 7 -6.42 26.46 -18.68
CA VAL A 7 -7.13 27.65 -18.17
C VAL A 7 -6.09 28.70 -17.76
N ASP A 8 -6.07 29.80 -18.49
CA ASP A 8 -5.12 30.90 -18.25
C ASP A 8 -5.50 31.74 -17.01
N VAL A 9 -4.51 32.47 -16.48
CA VAL A 9 -4.65 33.34 -15.31
C VAL A 9 -5.73 34.40 -15.53
N GLU A 10 -5.84 34.96 -16.73
CA GLU A 10 -6.85 35.98 -17.04
C GLU A 10 -8.28 35.39 -17.01
N GLN A 11 -8.44 34.13 -17.45
CA GLN A 11 -9.71 33.41 -17.36
C GLN A 11 -10.08 33.11 -15.91
N GLN A 12 -9.13 32.64 -15.10
CA GLN A 12 -9.33 32.43 -13.66
C GLN A 12 -9.72 33.72 -12.94
N GLN A 13 -9.03 34.84 -13.21
CA GLN A 13 -9.36 36.12 -12.60
C GLN A 13 -10.78 36.59 -12.93
N ARG A 14 -11.25 36.37 -14.17
CA ARG A 14 -12.63 36.68 -14.57
C ARG A 14 -13.64 35.83 -13.79
N VAL A 15 -13.36 34.54 -13.60
CA VAL A 15 -14.23 33.64 -12.82
C VAL A 15 -14.22 34.02 -11.33
N THR A 16 -13.07 34.33 -10.75
CA THR A 16 -12.97 34.78 -9.35
C THR A 16 -13.76 36.06 -9.10
N LYS A 17 -13.57 37.10 -9.94
CA LYS A 17 -14.35 38.34 -9.83
C LYS A 17 -15.85 38.10 -9.95
N ALA A 18 -16.26 37.17 -10.82
CA ALA A 18 -17.66 36.80 -10.97
C ALA A 18 -18.23 36.09 -9.74
N GLN A 19 -17.46 35.18 -9.13
CA GLN A 19 -17.83 34.49 -7.89
C GLN A 19 -17.96 35.47 -6.72
N ASP A 20 -17.00 36.39 -6.57
CA ASP A 20 -17.01 37.38 -5.49
C ASP A 20 -18.20 38.33 -5.62
N LEU A 21 -18.50 38.78 -6.85
CA LEU A 21 -19.68 39.59 -7.11
C LEU A 21 -20.97 38.84 -6.78
N LEU A 22 -21.11 37.59 -7.24
CA LEU A 22 -22.29 36.77 -6.93
C LEU A 22 -22.47 36.53 -5.42
N ARG A 23 -21.38 36.33 -4.68
CA ARG A 23 -21.39 36.14 -3.23
C ARG A 23 -21.76 37.43 -2.48
N SER A 24 -21.45 38.60 -3.04
CA SER A 24 -21.79 39.89 -2.44
C SER A 24 -23.28 40.27 -2.55
N LEU A 25 -24.05 39.58 -3.39
CA LEU A 25 -25.47 39.88 -3.60
C LEU A 25 -26.35 39.27 -2.50
N PRO A 26 -27.40 39.98 -2.03
CA PRO A 26 -28.30 39.46 -1.01
C PRO A 26 -28.99 38.17 -1.47
N GLU A 27 -28.98 37.13 -0.63
CA GLU A 27 -29.56 35.82 -0.98
C GLU A 27 -31.05 35.91 -1.32
N SER A 28 -31.78 36.82 -0.65
CA SER A 28 -33.22 37.09 -0.84
C SER A 28 -33.58 37.77 -2.16
N SER A 29 -32.61 38.23 -2.95
CA SER A 29 -32.90 38.92 -4.22
C SER A 29 -33.38 37.93 -5.30
N PRO A 30 -34.42 38.28 -6.08
CA PRO A 30 -34.87 37.46 -7.22
C PRO A 30 -33.74 37.20 -8.23
N ALA A 31 -33.69 36.00 -8.82
CA ALA A 31 -32.63 35.61 -9.75
C ALA A 31 -32.49 36.55 -10.96
N ALA A 32 -33.61 37.08 -11.48
CA ALA A 32 -33.61 38.04 -12.58
C ALA A 32 -32.91 39.36 -12.20
N LEU A 33 -33.12 39.85 -10.97
CA LEU A 33 -32.46 41.06 -10.46
C LEU A 33 -30.96 40.82 -10.26
N LYS A 34 -30.59 39.67 -9.67
CA LYS A 34 -29.16 39.29 -9.53
C LYS A 34 -28.47 39.26 -10.89
N ARG A 35 -29.11 38.69 -11.91
CA ARG A 35 -28.59 38.64 -13.28
C ARG A 35 -28.36 40.04 -13.86
N GLN A 36 -29.34 40.94 -13.74
CA GLN A 36 -29.20 42.32 -14.21
C GLN A 36 -28.05 43.06 -13.52
N ILE A 37 -27.91 42.91 -12.20
CA ILE A 37 -26.81 43.54 -11.44
C ILE A 37 -25.47 43.01 -11.92
N VAL A 38 -25.35 41.70 -12.14
CA VAL A 38 -24.13 41.04 -12.59
C VAL A 38 -23.75 41.45 -14.02
N GLU A 39 -24.71 41.45 -14.95
CA GLU A 39 -24.49 41.88 -16.34
C GLU A 39 -24.11 43.37 -16.41
N ALA A 40 -24.76 44.23 -15.61
CA ALA A 40 -24.41 45.65 -15.53
C ALA A 40 -23.00 45.86 -14.95
N ALA A 41 -22.64 45.13 -13.89
CA ALA A 41 -21.31 45.21 -13.29
C ALA A 41 -20.21 44.76 -14.27
N PHE A 42 -20.40 43.64 -14.97
CA PHE A 42 -19.41 43.18 -15.94
C PHE A 42 -19.28 44.11 -17.16
N THR A 43 -20.40 44.70 -17.60
CA THR A 43 -20.37 45.74 -18.64
C THR A 43 -19.58 46.97 -18.18
N ALA A 44 -19.75 47.39 -16.93
CA ALA A 44 -19.01 48.53 -16.37
C ALA A 44 -17.49 48.30 -16.23
N PHE A 45 -17.06 47.04 -16.11
CA PHE A 45 -15.65 46.64 -16.05
C PHE A 45 -15.08 46.18 -17.40
N ASP A 46 -15.80 46.40 -18.51
CA ASP A 46 -15.41 45.98 -19.86
C ASP A 46 -15.09 44.47 -19.98
N VAL A 47 -15.78 43.65 -19.18
CA VAL A 47 -15.67 42.18 -19.24
C VAL A 47 -16.92 41.62 -19.91
N PRO A 48 -16.82 41.07 -21.12
CA PRO A 48 -18.00 40.49 -21.77
C PRO A 48 -18.50 39.26 -21.02
N THR A 49 -19.80 39.21 -20.69
CA THR A 49 -20.43 38.08 -19.98
C THR A 49 -20.15 36.73 -20.65
N HIS A 50 -20.11 36.70 -21.99
CA HIS A 50 -19.78 35.47 -22.74
C HIS A 50 -18.38 34.93 -22.42
N LYS A 51 -17.38 35.79 -22.17
CA LYS A 51 -16.02 35.36 -21.80
C LYS A 51 -15.98 34.76 -20.41
N ILE A 52 -16.82 35.24 -19.49
CA ILE A 52 -16.94 34.70 -18.14
C ILE A 52 -17.58 33.31 -18.20
N ILE A 53 -18.65 33.15 -18.99
CA ILE A 53 -19.29 31.84 -19.20
C ILE A 53 -18.29 30.85 -19.80
N GLN A 54 -17.55 31.24 -20.86
CA GLN A 54 -16.52 30.39 -21.45
C GLN A 54 -15.42 30.00 -20.46
N ALA A 55 -14.93 30.95 -19.66
CA ALA A 55 -13.92 30.69 -18.64
C ALA A 55 -14.44 29.73 -17.56
N ALA A 56 -15.67 29.94 -17.07
CA ALA A 56 -16.29 29.07 -16.07
C ALA A 56 -16.55 27.65 -16.61
N SER A 57 -17.01 27.51 -17.85
CA SER A 57 -17.16 26.20 -18.50
C SER A 57 -15.82 25.48 -18.64
N ALA A 58 -14.78 26.17 -19.13
CA ALA A 58 -13.45 25.58 -19.25
C ALA A 58 -12.87 25.15 -17.89
N GLU A 59 -13.14 25.93 -16.83
CA GLU A 59 -12.74 25.58 -15.47
C GLU A 59 -13.47 24.32 -14.98
N VAL A 60 -14.79 24.23 -15.16
CA VAL A 60 -15.57 23.02 -14.80
C VAL A 60 -15.07 21.79 -15.56
N ASP A 61 -14.84 21.90 -16.87
CA ASP A 61 -14.35 20.80 -17.69
C ASP A 61 -12.96 20.33 -17.23
N ALA A 62 -12.07 21.27 -16.89
CA ALA A 62 -10.76 20.99 -16.34
C ALA A 62 -10.83 20.28 -14.98
N LEU A 63 -11.72 20.74 -14.08
CA LEU A 63 -11.93 20.13 -12.77
C LEU A 63 -12.48 18.70 -12.91
N GLN A 64 -13.45 18.49 -13.80
CA GLN A 64 -14.00 17.16 -14.09
C GLN A 64 -12.96 16.23 -14.70
N ALA A 65 -12.14 16.73 -15.64
CA ALA A 65 -11.05 15.95 -16.23
C ALA A 65 -10.06 15.48 -15.16
N PHE A 66 -9.69 16.36 -14.23
CA PHE A 66 -8.78 15.99 -13.14
C PHE A 66 -9.40 14.95 -12.18
N ILE A 67 -10.70 15.05 -11.87
CA ILE A 67 -11.40 14.03 -11.07
C ILE A 67 -11.34 12.67 -11.79
N ARG A 68 -11.64 12.65 -13.09
CA ARG A 68 -11.56 11.41 -13.90
C ARG A 68 -10.16 10.83 -13.95
N GLU A 69 -9.15 11.67 -14.18
CA GLU A 69 -7.75 11.23 -14.22
C GLU A 69 -7.29 10.68 -12.86
N GLY A 70 -7.65 11.38 -11.77
CA GLY A 70 -7.38 10.92 -10.41
C GLY A 70 -8.03 9.57 -10.11
N GLY A 71 -9.30 9.41 -10.48
CA GLY A 71 -10.02 8.14 -10.34
C GLY A 71 -9.38 7.01 -11.15
N ALA A 72 -9.02 7.27 -12.41
CA ALA A 72 -8.35 6.29 -13.26
C ALA A 72 -6.98 5.87 -12.72
N ARG A 73 -6.18 6.82 -12.21
CA ARG A 73 -4.89 6.53 -11.58
C ARG A 73 -5.06 5.70 -10.31
N ALA A 74 -6.04 6.04 -9.46
CA ALA A 74 -6.32 5.28 -8.25
C ALA A 74 -6.76 3.84 -8.58
N GLN A 75 -7.66 3.68 -9.56
CA GLN A 75 -8.12 2.36 -9.99
C GLN A 75 -6.96 1.51 -10.53
N LYS A 76 -6.07 2.10 -11.33
CA LYS A 76 -4.88 1.42 -11.84
C LYS A 76 -3.99 0.88 -10.70
N VAL A 77 -3.75 1.69 -9.67
CA VAL A 77 -2.95 1.27 -8.50
C VAL A 77 -3.64 0.13 -7.75
N ILE A 78 -4.96 0.18 -7.61
CA ILE A 78 -5.74 -0.90 -6.99
C ILE A 78 -5.61 -2.18 -7.80
N ASP A 79 -5.82 -2.12 -9.12
CA ASP A 79 -5.77 -3.28 -10.00
C ASP A 79 -4.38 -3.94 -9.99
N GLU A 80 -3.32 -3.12 -10.10
CA GLU A 80 -1.92 -3.59 -10.03
C GLU A 80 -1.61 -4.23 -8.67
N GLY A 81 -2.06 -3.60 -7.57
CA GLY A 81 -1.88 -4.13 -6.22
C GLY A 81 -2.60 -5.45 -6.00
N THR A 82 -3.86 -5.56 -6.45
CA THR A 82 -4.64 -6.79 -6.36
C THR A 82 -4.02 -7.92 -7.18
N ALA A 83 -3.55 -7.63 -8.41
CA ALA A 83 -2.85 -8.62 -9.22
C ALA A 83 -1.57 -9.11 -8.54
N ARG A 84 -0.78 -8.21 -7.94
CA ARG A 84 0.44 -8.58 -7.22
C ARG A 84 0.18 -9.40 -5.96
N ILE A 85 -0.88 -9.09 -5.22
CA ILE A 85 -1.31 -9.90 -4.07
C ILE A 85 -1.63 -11.33 -4.52
N ALA A 86 -2.42 -11.48 -5.59
CA ALA A 86 -2.78 -12.80 -6.11
C ALA A 86 -1.56 -13.63 -6.55
N GLU A 87 -0.56 -13.00 -7.18
CA GLU A 87 0.69 -13.65 -7.55
C GLU A 87 1.47 -14.13 -6.32
N LEU A 88 1.61 -13.28 -5.29
CA LEU A 88 2.31 -13.63 -4.06
C LEU A 88 1.58 -14.71 -3.26
N ASP A 89 0.25 -14.70 -3.25
CA ASP A 89 -0.54 -15.75 -2.58
C ASP A 89 -0.34 -17.11 -3.27
N ALA A 90 -0.23 -17.14 -4.60
CA ALA A 90 0.08 -18.36 -5.34
C ALA A 90 1.49 -18.87 -5.01
N GLU A 91 2.49 -17.99 -4.96
CA GLU A 91 3.87 -18.34 -4.58
C GLU A 91 3.94 -18.86 -3.14
N ILE A 92 3.22 -18.24 -2.20
CA ILE A 92 3.13 -18.71 -0.81
C ILE A 92 2.49 -20.11 -0.76
N ALA A 93 1.46 -20.37 -1.57
CA ALA A 93 0.83 -21.68 -1.62
C ALA A 93 1.80 -22.76 -2.12
N GLU A 94 2.55 -22.48 -3.18
CA GLU A 94 3.57 -23.37 -3.74
C GLU A 94 4.68 -23.68 -2.71
N ILE A 95 5.19 -22.63 -2.04
CA ILE A 95 6.21 -22.81 -0.99
C ILE A 95 5.68 -23.69 0.14
N ARG A 96 4.44 -23.49 0.57
CA ARG A 96 3.81 -24.31 1.63
C ARG A 96 3.66 -25.77 1.20
N GLU A 97 3.30 -26.02 -0.05
CA GLU A 97 3.22 -27.37 -0.60
C GLU A 97 4.61 -28.04 -0.62
N SER A 98 5.64 -27.33 -1.06
CA SER A 98 7.02 -27.81 -1.04
C SER A 98 7.51 -28.13 0.39
N MET A 99 7.19 -27.26 1.35
CA MET A 99 7.49 -27.51 2.77
C MET A 99 6.78 -28.77 3.30
N ALA A 100 5.50 -28.95 2.97
CA ALA A 100 4.73 -30.11 3.39
C ALA A 100 5.31 -31.41 2.79
N ALA A 101 5.70 -31.40 1.51
CA ALA A 101 6.35 -32.53 0.86
C ALA A 101 7.69 -32.88 1.52
N ALA A 102 8.53 -31.88 1.82
CA ALA A 102 9.81 -32.09 2.49
C ALA A 102 9.65 -32.74 3.88
N LEU A 103 8.62 -32.33 4.64
CA LEU A 103 8.30 -32.93 5.94
C LEU A 103 7.83 -34.38 5.80
N ALA A 104 6.97 -34.67 4.83
CA ALA A 104 6.51 -36.04 4.56
C ALA A 104 7.68 -36.96 4.18
N ASP A 105 8.55 -36.50 3.29
CA ASP A 105 9.75 -37.23 2.87
C ASP A 105 10.69 -37.50 4.05
N GLN A 106 10.84 -36.53 4.95
CA GLN A 106 11.68 -36.71 6.12
C GLN A 106 11.09 -37.73 7.10
N ALA A 107 9.78 -37.70 7.33
CA ALA A 107 9.12 -38.69 8.18
C ALA A 107 9.31 -40.13 7.65
N ILE A 108 9.28 -40.31 6.32
CA ILE A 108 9.58 -41.60 5.69
C ILE A 108 11.03 -42.03 5.95
N ARG A 109 11.98 -41.11 5.79
CA ARG A 109 13.41 -41.40 6.05
C ARG A 109 13.67 -41.74 7.51
N ASP A 110 13.06 -40.99 8.43
CA ASP A 110 13.20 -41.21 9.87
C ASP A 110 12.69 -42.61 10.23
N ALA A 111 11.47 -42.96 9.80
CA ALA A 111 10.90 -44.29 10.06
C ALA A 111 11.77 -45.44 9.52
N ALA A 112 12.23 -45.34 8.26
CA ALA A 112 13.08 -46.36 7.65
C ALA A 112 14.44 -46.48 8.37
N THR A 113 15.01 -45.37 8.82
CA THR A 113 16.29 -45.35 9.54
C THR A 113 16.15 -45.89 10.95
N GLU A 114 15.08 -45.53 11.67
CA GLU A 114 14.76 -46.05 12.99
C GLU A 114 14.58 -47.58 12.96
N GLU A 115 13.91 -48.11 11.94
CA GLU A 115 13.76 -49.56 11.74
C GLU A 115 15.12 -50.25 11.56
N GLN A 116 16.01 -49.69 10.72
CA GLN A 116 17.36 -50.21 10.55
C GLN A 116 18.19 -50.16 11.85
N ILE A 117 18.13 -49.04 12.58
CA ILE A 117 18.77 -48.89 13.88
C ILE A 117 18.26 -49.96 14.85
N ALA A 118 16.95 -50.19 14.89
CA ALA A 118 16.34 -51.22 15.73
C ALA A 118 16.83 -52.62 15.36
N GLY A 119 17.02 -52.91 14.06
CA GLY A 119 17.55 -54.20 13.59
C GLY A 119 19.00 -54.48 13.99
N VAL A 120 19.87 -53.46 14.01
CA VAL A 120 21.30 -53.63 14.34
C VAL A 120 21.62 -53.50 15.84
N LYS A 121 20.78 -52.82 16.62
CA LYS A 121 20.94 -52.66 18.09
C LYS A 121 21.17 -53.98 18.85
N PRO A 122 20.42 -55.08 18.56
CA PRO A 122 20.65 -56.37 19.22
C PRO A 122 22.06 -56.93 19.00
N ILE A 123 22.67 -56.69 17.82
CA ILE A 123 24.03 -57.13 17.52
C ILE A 123 25.02 -56.41 18.45
N LEU A 124 24.86 -55.09 18.61
CA LEU A 124 25.67 -54.30 19.54
C LEU A 124 25.48 -54.79 20.98
N ALA A 125 24.25 -55.06 21.40
CA ALA A 125 23.96 -55.59 22.74
C ALA A 125 24.62 -56.95 22.99
N PHE A 126 24.62 -57.85 22.00
CA PHE A 126 25.25 -59.17 22.09
C PHE A 126 26.78 -59.06 22.31
N PHE A 127 27.48 -58.22 21.55
CA PHE A 127 28.93 -58.10 21.65
C PHE A 127 29.43 -57.18 22.78
N ALA A 128 28.60 -56.26 23.28
CA ALA A 128 28.96 -55.38 24.41
C ALA A 128 29.29 -56.14 25.72
N HIS A 129 28.90 -57.41 25.84
CA HIS A 129 29.21 -58.26 26.99
C HIS A 129 30.60 -58.91 26.90
N GLN A 130 31.26 -58.85 25.74
CA GLN A 130 32.55 -59.49 25.48
C GLN A 130 33.73 -58.50 25.47
N GLU A 131 33.47 -57.19 25.34
CA GLU A 131 34.48 -56.12 25.27
C GLU A 131 34.13 -55.00 26.27
N PRO A 132 34.77 -54.95 27.46
CA PRO A 132 34.55 -53.90 28.44
C PRO A 132 35.12 -52.57 27.94
N GLY A 133 34.26 -51.72 27.36
CA GLY A 133 34.62 -50.40 26.82
C GLY A 133 33.63 -49.82 25.79
N LEU A 134 32.71 -50.64 25.27
CA LEU A 134 31.74 -50.26 24.22
C LEU A 134 30.50 -49.48 24.70
N GLY A 135 30.40 -49.13 25.98
CA GLY A 135 29.20 -48.49 26.57
C GLY A 135 28.83 -47.14 25.95
N ASP A 136 29.79 -46.45 25.33
CA ASP A 136 29.59 -45.11 24.75
C ASP A 136 28.77 -45.15 23.44
N PHE A 137 28.84 -46.24 22.68
CA PHE A 137 28.08 -46.42 21.42
C PHE A 137 26.58 -46.67 21.64
N MET A 138 26.15 -47.05 22.85
CA MET A 138 24.72 -47.23 23.15
C MET A 138 23.97 -45.90 23.38
N ASN A 139 24.68 -44.78 23.53
CA ASN A 139 24.10 -43.43 23.68
C ASN A 139 23.84 -42.73 22.32
N LEU A 140 23.37 -43.46 21.30
CA LEU A 140 22.96 -42.91 20.00
C LEU A 140 21.70 -41.99 20.05
N ARG A 141 21.38 -41.42 21.22
CA ARG A 141 20.24 -40.52 21.46
C ARG A 141 20.53 -39.05 21.14
N ASP A 142 21.79 -38.68 20.91
CA ASP A 142 22.20 -37.29 20.75
C ASP A 142 22.26 -36.80 19.30
N VAL A 143 21.55 -37.45 18.36
CA VAL A 143 21.32 -36.83 17.04
C VAL A 143 20.30 -35.71 17.27
N PRO A 144 20.71 -34.43 17.18
CA PRO A 144 19.79 -33.35 17.47
C PRO A 144 18.68 -33.36 16.42
N PRO A 145 17.42 -33.09 16.81
CA PRO A 145 16.33 -33.10 15.85
C PRO A 145 16.63 -32.11 14.72
N PRO A 146 16.23 -32.46 13.49
CA PRO A 146 16.50 -31.64 12.33
C PRO A 146 15.91 -30.24 12.52
N ALA A 147 16.57 -29.24 11.93
CA ALA A 147 16.33 -27.82 12.22
C ALA A 147 14.86 -27.37 12.04
N PHE A 148 14.08 -28.07 11.20
CA PHE A 148 12.66 -27.78 10.99
C PHE A 148 11.74 -28.22 12.15
N MET A 149 12.19 -29.12 13.03
CA MET A 149 11.49 -29.47 14.28
C MET A 149 11.90 -28.58 15.45
N ARG A 150 12.97 -27.78 15.30
CA ARG A 150 13.31 -26.76 16.28
C ARG A 150 12.30 -25.64 16.08
N GLU A 151 11.54 -25.29 17.12
CA GLU A 151 10.64 -24.15 17.06
C GLU A 151 11.41 -22.96 16.46
N PRO A 152 10.83 -22.24 15.47
CA PRO A 152 11.45 -21.01 15.01
C PRO A 152 11.55 -20.12 16.24
N SER A 153 12.78 -19.89 16.71
CA SER A 153 13.03 -18.91 17.76
C SER A 153 12.27 -17.65 17.34
N GLN A 154 11.29 -17.24 18.14
CA GLN A 154 10.41 -16.10 17.88
C GLN A 154 11.18 -14.76 17.91
N ALA A 155 12.47 -14.75 17.56
CA ALA A 155 13.37 -13.63 17.74
C ALA A 155 13.46 -12.70 16.53
N ASN A 156 12.89 -13.02 15.35
CA ASN A 156 13.07 -12.16 14.17
C ASN A 156 11.85 -12.03 13.24
N PHE A 157 10.65 -12.31 13.71
CA PHE A 157 9.48 -11.72 13.03
C PHE A 157 9.48 -10.24 13.34
N MET A 158 9.83 -9.43 12.34
CA MET A 158 9.62 -7.99 12.33
C MET A 158 8.27 -7.69 12.99
N LYS A 159 8.31 -7.05 14.16
CA LYS A 159 7.17 -6.29 14.64
C LYS A 159 6.68 -5.44 13.45
N PRO A 160 5.38 -5.41 13.13
CA PRO A 160 4.88 -4.41 12.21
C PRO A 160 5.40 -3.07 12.73
N ARG A 161 6.21 -2.38 11.92
CA ARG A 161 6.65 -1.02 12.25
C ARG A 161 5.36 -0.24 12.40
N ALA A 162 5.01 0.10 13.64
CA ALA A 162 3.88 0.97 13.92
C ALA A 162 4.01 2.20 13.01
N PRO A 163 2.91 2.72 12.44
CA PRO A 163 2.98 3.99 11.75
C PRO A 163 3.61 4.98 12.73
N GLN A 164 4.78 5.49 12.39
CA GLN A 164 5.40 6.52 13.21
C GLN A 164 4.39 7.66 13.30
N PRO A 165 4.07 8.18 14.51
CA PRO A 165 3.34 9.42 14.59
C PRO A 165 4.20 10.45 13.85
N SER A 166 3.68 10.98 12.76
CA SER A 166 4.24 12.12 12.08
C SER A 166 4.57 13.16 13.15
N GLY A 167 5.86 13.40 13.38
CA GLY A 167 6.31 14.49 14.23
C GLY A 167 5.68 15.80 13.75
N PRO A 168 5.52 16.78 14.64
CA PRO A 168 4.82 18.01 14.30
C PRO A 168 5.50 18.66 13.09
N LEU A 169 4.73 18.85 12.02
CA LEU A 169 5.02 19.81 10.97
C LEU A 169 4.87 21.21 11.56
N SER A 170 5.83 21.59 12.40
CA SER A 170 6.12 22.97 12.79
C SER A 170 7.49 23.28 12.20
N ASP A 171 7.59 24.44 11.55
CA ASP A 171 8.84 25.07 11.09
C ASP A 171 9.26 24.77 9.65
N ALA A 172 8.35 25.08 8.72
CA ALA A 172 8.73 25.51 7.37
C ALA A 172 7.72 26.56 6.84
N LEU A 173 7.52 27.63 7.60
CA LEU A 173 6.87 28.88 7.15
C LEU A 173 7.57 30.09 7.80
N THR A 174 8.83 30.28 7.49
CA THR A 174 9.48 31.60 7.53
C THR A 174 10.43 31.66 6.35
N ASP A 175 10.48 32.82 5.70
CA ASP A 175 11.23 33.19 4.50
C ASP A 175 10.45 33.05 3.18
N ILE A 176 9.38 33.84 3.09
CA ILE A 176 9.07 34.55 1.85
C ILE A 176 9.42 36.02 2.13
N ASP A 177 10.59 36.42 1.66
CA ASP A 177 10.96 37.81 1.51
C ASP A 177 9.95 38.49 0.58
N VAL A 178 9.39 39.60 1.07
CA VAL A 178 8.60 40.55 0.30
C VAL A 178 9.53 41.73 0.01
N GLU A 179 9.99 41.83 -1.23
CA GLU A 179 10.31 43.10 -1.92
C GLU A 179 9.69 43.06 -3.33
#